data_AF-A0A9J7N860-F1
#
_entry.id   AF-A0A9J7N860-F1
#
_cell.length_a   1.000
_cell.length_b   1.000
_cell.length_c   1.000
_cell.angle_alpha   90.00
_cell.angle_beta   90.00
_cell.angle_gamma   90.00
#
_symmetry.space_group_name_H-M   'P 1'
#
loop_
_entity.id
_entity.type
_entity.pdbx_description
1 polymer ?
#
loop_
_entity_poly.entity_id
_entity_poly.type
_entity_poly.pdbx_seq_one_letter_code
_entity_poly.pdbx_strand_id
1 'polypeptide(L)'
;MLLVHAVVTKPPYEITETGWGEFEVIIKIYFNDPNERPVTLYHFLKLFQTDTNIMLGKKTLVSEHHEELIFQDPTQMMQTMLNSTRQITLGPWKHETDFAEREQKTLEKIGNARKKIRLEIADLKERLKGNKQTIQMFKEEIRKLEETEQVETET
;
A
#
# COMPACT_ATOMS: atom_id res chain seq x y z
N MET A 1 30.64 -12.91 8.65
CA MET A 1 30.04 -11.78 7.94
C MET A 1 30.24 -10.56 8.82
N LEU A 2 31.21 -9.71 8.51
CA LEU A 2 31.45 -8.49 9.29
C LEU A 2 30.33 -7.51 8.94
N LEU A 3 29.52 -7.15 9.94
CA LEU A 3 28.52 -6.10 9.80
C LEU A 3 29.27 -4.77 9.77
N VAL A 4 29.69 -4.34 8.58
CA VAL A 4 30.43 -3.08 8.42
C VAL A 4 29.42 -1.94 8.55
N HIS A 5 29.60 -1.10 9.56
CA HIS A 5 28.88 0.16 9.67
C HIS A 5 29.50 1.16 8.68
N ALA A 6 28.90 1.30 7.50
CA ALA A 6 29.31 2.25 6.48
C ALA A 6 28.55 3.58 6.65
N VAL A 7 29.27 4.70 6.55
CA VAL A 7 28.70 6.05 6.63
C VAL A 7 29.06 6.79 5.34
N VAL A 8 28.04 7.27 4.63
CA VAL A 8 28.20 8.05 3.40
C VAL A 8 27.68 9.46 3.64
N THR A 9 28.53 10.47 3.48
CA THR A 9 28.23 11.87 3.84
C THR A 9 28.02 12.78 2.63
N LYS A 10 28.26 12.29 1.42
CA LYS A 10 28.10 13.03 0.16
C LYS A 10 27.49 12.11 -0.91
N PRO A 11 26.68 12.64 -1.84
CA PRO A 11 26.12 11.84 -2.91
C PRO A 11 27.20 11.37 -3.91
N PRO A 12 26.99 10.23 -4.60
CA PRO A 12 25.85 9.32 -4.46
C PRO A 12 25.87 8.54 -3.13
N TYR A 13 24.71 8.43 -2.48
CA TYR A 13 24.57 7.72 -1.20
C TYR A 13 24.40 6.22 -1.43
N GLU A 14 25.45 5.57 -1.96
CA GLU A 14 25.43 4.15 -2.33
C GLU A 14 26.60 3.39 -1.69
N ILE A 15 26.39 2.10 -1.46
CA ILE A 15 27.39 1.17 -0.94
C ILE A 15 27.41 -0.05 -1.86
N THR A 16 28.58 -0.39 -2.37
CA THR A 16 28.78 -1.58 -3.22
C THR A 16 29.57 -2.62 -2.44
N GLU A 17 28.98 -3.80 -2.24
CA GLU A 17 29.59 -4.92 -1.53
C GLU A 17 29.31 -6.24 -2.26
N THR A 18 30.08 -7.28 -1.93
CA THR A 18 29.87 -8.64 -2.47
C THR A 18 29.43 -9.60 -1.37
N GLY A 19 28.49 -10.48 -1.68
CA GLY A 19 27.92 -11.40 -0.72
C GLY A 19 27.03 -12.46 -1.38
N TRP A 20 26.62 -13.43 -0.58
CA TRP A 20 25.82 -14.58 -1.04
C TRP A 20 24.49 -14.73 -0.29
N GLY A 21 24.24 -13.88 0.71
CA GLY A 21 23.06 -13.93 1.56
C GLY A 21 22.15 -12.71 1.38
N GLU A 22 20.85 -12.94 1.48
CA GLU A 22 19.82 -11.91 1.59
C GLU A 22 19.58 -11.58 3.06
N PHE A 23 19.43 -10.31 3.40
CA PHE A 23 19.21 -9.85 4.76
C PHE A 23 18.57 -8.47 4.77
N GLU A 24 18.00 -8.08 5.92
CA GLU A 24 17.48 -6.75 6.12
C GLU A 24 18.61 -5.74 6.38
N VAL A 25 18.66 -4.69 5.57
CA VAL A 25 19.55 -3.55 5.69
C VAL A 25 18.80 -2.42 6.39
N ILE A 26 19.41 -1.87 7.43
CA ILE A 26 18.89 -0.69 8.14
C ILE A 26 19.59 0.54 7.56
N ILE A 27 18.83 1.42 6.91
CA ILE A 27 19.32 2.67 6.34
C ILE A 27 18.88 3.80 7.27
N LYS A 28 19.84 4.48 7.92
CA LYS A 28 19.54 5.60 8.81
C LYS A 28 20.00 6.91 8.19
N ILE A 29 19.04 7.77 7.87
CA ILE A 29 19.25 9.07 7.24
C ILE A 29 19.34 10.12 8.35
N TYR A 30 20.44 10.86 8.36
CA TYR A 30 20.64 12.01 9.24
C TYR A 30 20.56 13.29 8.41
N PHE A 31 19.89 14.30 8.94
CA PHE A 31 19.74 15.60 8.29
C PHE A 31 20.85 16.56 8.72
N ASN A 32 21.04 17.61 7.93
CA ASN A 32 22.02 18.66 8.23
C ASN A 32 21.64 19.46 9.47
N ASP A 33 20.34 19.59 9.78
CA ASP A 33 19.90 20.13 11.07
C ASP A 33 19.92 19.00 12.12
N PRO A 34 20.78 19.09 13.16
CA PRO A 34 20.87 18.07 14.19
C PRO A 34 19.62 17.99 15.09
N ASN A 35 18.74 18.98 15.05
CA ASN A 35 17.47 18.97 15.79
C ASN A 35 16.38 18.19 15.04
N GLU A 36 16.56 17.93 13.75
CA GLU A 36 15.64 17.12 12.96
C GLU A 36 15.88 15.63 13.23
N ARG A 37 14.80 14.89 13.49
CA ARG A 37 14.91 13.49 13.91
C ARG A 37 15.40 12.62 12.75
N PRO A 38 16.41 11.74 12.94
CA PRO A 38 16.84 10.83 11.89
C PRO A 38 15.73 9.87 11.46
N VAL A 39 15.64 9.62 10.15
CA VAL A 39 14.71 8.63 9.58
C VAL A 39 15.41 7.30 9.46
N THR A 40 14.72 6.21 9.82
CA THR A 40 15.22 4.84 9.67
C THR A 40 14.34 4.09 8.70
N LEU A 41 14.94 3.56 7.65
CA LEU A 41 14.32 2.72 6.64
C LEU A 41 14.85 1.29 6.77
N TYR A 42 13.99 0.33 6.48
CA TYR A 42 14.33 -1.09 6.47
C TYR A 42 14.18 -1.59 5.04
N HIS A 43 15.28 -2.08 4.47
CA HIS A 43 15.32 -2.56 3.10
C HIS A 43 15.82 -3.98 3.06
N PHE A 44 14.99 -4.92 2.58
CA PHE A 44 15.42 -6.29 2.42
C PHE A 44 16.28 -6.44 1.16
N LEU A 45 17.58 -6.68 1.34
CA LEU A 45 18.53 -6.88 0.25
C LEU A 45 18.22 -8.20 -0.44
N LYS A 46 17.78 -8.12 -1.70
CA LYS A 46 17.49 -9.29 -2.54
C LYS A 46 18.64 -9.57 -3.50
N LEU A 47 19.04 -10.84 -3.58
CA LEU A 47 20.05 -11.37 -4.48
C LEU A 47 19.46 -12.42 -5.43
N PHE A 48 18.38 -13.08 -5.05
CA PHE A 48 17.79 -14.17 -5.83
C PHE A 48 16.60 -13.68 -6.66
N GLN A 49 16.58 -14.06 -7.92
CA GLN A 49 15.47 -13.80 -8.84
C GLN A 49 14.38 -14.87 -8.69
N THR A 50 13.15 -14.53 -9.07
CA THR A 50 12.10 -15.53 -9.26
C THR A 50 12.41 -16.40 -10.47
N ASP A 51 11.99 -17.68 -10.45
CA ASP A 51 12.20 -18.63 -11.55
C ASP A 51 11.77 -18.05 -12.91
N THR A 52 10.67 -17.31 -12.94
CA THR A 52 10.16 -16.62 -14.12
C THR A 52 11.13 -15.59 -14.72
N ASN A 53 11.83 -14.81 -13.89
CA ASN A 53 12.79 -13.81 -14.36
C ASN A 53 14.09 -14.46 -14.88
N ILE A 54 14.49 -15.59 -14.27
CA ILE A 54 15.63 -16.40 -14.73
C ILE A 54 15.33 -16.98 -16.11
N MET A 55 14.12 -17.54 -16.30
CA MET A 55 13.68 -18.08 -17.59
C MET A 55 13.59 -17.02 -18.70
N LEU A 56 13.33 -15.76 -18.33
CA LEU A 56 13.32 -14.61 -19.24
C LEU A 56 14.73 -14.03 -19.50
N GLY A 57 15.79 -14.62 -18.94
CA GLY A 57 17.17 -14.23 -19.19
C GLY A 57 17.59 -12.89 -18.57
N LYS A 58 16.84 -12.39 -17.57
CA LYS A 58 17.21 -11.15 -16.89
C LYS A 58 18.47 -11.36 -16.06
N LYS A 59 19.52 -10.59 -16.34
CA LYS A 59 20.82 -10.73 -15.65
C LYS A 59 20.92 -9.91 -14.37
N THR A 60 20.13 -8.85 -14.24
CA THR A 60 20.15 -7.93 -13.11
C THR A 60 18.87 -8.05 -12.30
N LEU A 61 19.02 -8.11 -10.98
CA LEU A 61 17.91 -8.00 -10.03
C LEU A 61 17.94 -6.60 -9.44
N VAL A 62 16.81 -5.89 -9.52
CA VAL A 62 16.64 -4.58 -8.91
C VAL A 62 15.47 -4.65 -7.94
N SER A 63 15.73 -4.31 -6.69
CA SER A 63 14.74 -4.19 -5.63
C SER A 63 14.71 -2.73 -5.19
N GLU A 64 13.82 -1.93 -5.78
CA GLU A 64 13.73 -0.50 -5.53
C GLU A 64 12.36 -0.17 -4.92
N HIS A 65 12.35 0.76 -3.96
CA HIS A 65 11.14 1.21 -3.28
C HIS A 65 11.11 2.74 -3.30
N HIS A 66 9.94 3.29 -3.60
CA HIS A 66 9.67 4.73 -3.48
C HIS A 66 9.19 5.01 -2.06
N GLU A 67 9.78 6.01 -1.42
CA GLU A 67 9.45 6.46 -0.08
C GLU A 67 9.34 7.98 -0.07
N GLU A 68 8.43 8.51 0.75
CA GLU A 68 8.23 9.94 0.94
C GLU A 68 8.63 10.35 2.36
N LEU A 69 9.60 11.26 2.46
CA LEU A 69 10.01 11.82 3.75
C LEU A 69 9.14 13.03 4.08
N ILE A 70 8.27 12.87 5.07
CA ILE A 70 7.34 13.91 5.50
C ILE A 70 7.94 14.68 6.67
N PHE A 71 8.14 15.99 6.47
CA PHE A 71 8.57 16.92 7.51
C PHE A 71 7.34 17.68 8.03
N GLN A 72 6.78 17.20 9.15
CA GLN A 72 5.71 17.92 9.82
C GLN A 72 6.32 19.00 10.72
N ASP A 73 6.00 20.26 10.44
CA ASP A 73 6.51 21.43 11.16
C ASP A 73 8.06 21.46 11.25
N PRO A 74 8.78 21.49 10.10
CA PRO A 74 10.23 21.49 10.08
C PRO A 74 10.79 22.70 10.84
N THR A 75 12.00 22.55 11.39
CA THR A 75 12.72 23.69 11.96
C THR A 75 12.93 24.79 10.91
N GLN A 76 13.15 26.04 11.34
CA GLN A 76 13.41 27.15 10.40
C GLN A 76 14.63 26.87 9.51
N MET A 77 15.67 26.22 10.05
CA MET A 77 16.86 25.84 9.31
C MET A 77 16.53 24.77 8.26
N MET A 78 15.82 23.70 8.64
CA MET A 78 15.43 22.63 7.73
C MET A 78 14.49 23.13 6.63
N GLN A 79 13.50 23.96 6.99
CA GLN A 79 12.59 24.59 6.03
C GLN A 79 13.35 25.43 5.00
N THR A 80 14.34 26.21 5.45
CA THR A 80 15.19 26.99 4.55
C THR A 80 15.97 26.08 3.60
N MET A 81 16.58 25.00 4.11
CA MET A 81 17.34 24.04 3.29
C MET A 81 16.45 23.35 2.25
N LEU A 82 15.28 22.85 2.65
CA LEU A 82 14.32 22.20 1.76
C LEU A 82 13.88 23.10 0.61
N ASN A 83 13.65 24.39 0.88
CA ASN A 83 13.18 25.35 -0.13
C ASN A 83 14.30 25.95 -1.00
N SER A 84 15.56 25.89 -0.54
CA SER A 84 16.71 26.53 -1.21
C SER A 84 17.64 25.54 -1.92
N THR A 85 17.22 24.28 -2.02
CA THR A 85 18.07 23.20 -2.55
C THR A 85 18.37 23.41 -4.04
N ARG A 86 19.66 23.34 -4.40
CA ARG A 86 20.12 23.25 -5.79
C ARG A 86 20.26 21.78 -6.18
N GLN A 87 19.94 21.46 -7.44
CA GLN A 87 20.14 20.13 -7.96
C GLN A 87 21.62 19.73 -7.87
N ILE A 88 21.91 18.65 -7.14
CA ILE A 88 23.28 18.20 -6.89
C ILE A 88 23.83 17.36 -8.05
N THR A 89 22.95 16.69 -8.81
CA THR A 89 23.34 15.82 -9.93
C THR A 89 23.31 16.57 -11.26
N LEU A 90 24.25 16.23 -12.16
CA LEU A 90 24.39 16.81 -13.51
C LEU A 90 23.29 16.35 -14.49
N GLY A 91 22.34 15.51 -14.06
CA GLY A 91 21.27 14.99 -14.91
C GLY A 91 20.13 14.34 -14.11
N PRO A 92 19.01 14.00 -14.77
CA PRO A 92 17.90 13.29 -14.15
C PRO A 92 18.35 11.90 -13.71
N TRP A 93 18.15 11.57 -12.43
CA TRP A 93 18.33 10.21 -11.94
C TRP A 93 17.23 9.33 -12.55
N LYS A 94 17.61 8.24 -13.23
CA LYS A 94 16.65 7.33 -13.85
C LYS A 94 16.46 6.13 -12.94
N HIS A 95 15.25 5.99 -12.39
CA HIS A 95 14.84 4.78 -11.69
C HIS A 95 14.72 3.61 -12.67
N GLU A 96 15.14 2.43 -12.23
CA GLU A 96 14.90 1.18 -12.97
C GLU A 96 13.42 0.76 -12.86
N THR A 97 12.75 1.17 -11.77
CA THR A 97 11.31 0.98 -11.60
C THR A 97 10.53 2.20 -12.08
N ASP A 98 9.57 1.98 -12.99
CA ASP A 98 8.57 3.00 -13.33
C ASP A 98 7.52 3.09 -12.21
N PHE A 99 7.75 3.99 -11.26
CA PHE A 99 6.83 4.19 -10.15
C PHE A 99 5.50 4.79 -10.57
N ALA A 100 5.46 5.61 -11.63
CA ALA A 100 4.23 6.22 -12.12
C ALA A 100 3.30 5.17 -12.75
N GLU A 101 3.86 4.28 -13.58
CA GLU A 101 3.10 3.16 -14.14
C GLU A 101 2.58 2.23 -13.03
N ARG A 102 3.43 1.95 -12.03
CA ARG A 102 3.08 1.08 -10.91
C ARG A 102 2.00 1.70 -10.02
N GLU A 103 2.05 3.00 -9.78
CA GLU A 103 1.02 3.75 -9.08
C GLU A 103 -0.30 3.67 -9.84
N GLN A 104 -0.30 3.98 -11.14
CA GLN A 104 -1.49 3.93 -11.98
C GLN A 104 -2.15 2.54 -11.95
N LYS A 105 -1.38 1.47 -12.19
CA LYS A 105 -1.89 0.09 -12.12
C LYS A 105 -2.46 -0.25 -10.75
N THR A 106 -1.85 0.26 -9.69
CA THR A 106 -2.32 0.03 -8.31
C THR A 106 -3.64 0.75 -8.06
N LEU A 107 -3.75 2.01 -8.47
CA LEU A 107 -4.98 2.80 -8.37
C LEU A 107 -6.12 2.18 -9.17
N GLU A 108 -5.87 1.71 -10.39
CA GLU A 108 -6.85 1.00 -11.21
C GLU A 108 -7.37 -0.26 -10.51
N LYS A 109 -6.47 -1.07 -9.94
CA LYS A 109 -6.84 -2.27 -9.15
C LYS A 109 -7.71 -1.91 -7.96
N ILE A 110 -7.33 -0.87 -7.20
CA ILE A 110 -8.10 -0.38 -6.04
C ILE A 110 -9.48 0.11 -6.50
N GLY A 111 -9.54 0.89 -7.58
CA GLY A 111 -10.79 1.40 -8.15
C GLY A 111 -11.75 0.27 -8.54
N ASN A 112 -11.24 -0.75 -9.23
CA ASN A 112 -12.00 -1.94 -9.63
C ASN A 112 -12.49 -2.74 -8.43
N ALA A 113 -11.65 -2.96 -7.42
CA ALA A 113 -12.04 -3.65 -6.19
C ALA A 113 -13.16 -2.88 -5.46
N ARG A 114 -13.01 -1.56 -5.31
CA ARG A 114 -14.04 -0.70 -4.70
C ARG A 114 -15.36 -0.76 -5.50
N LYS A 115 -15.31 -0.80 -6.83
CA LYS A 115 -16.51 -0.94 -7.67
C LYS A 115 -17.21 -2.28 -7.43
N LYS A 116 -16.45 -3.38 -7.41
CA LYS A 116 -17.00 -4.72 -7.15
C LYS A 116 -17.67 -4.80 -5.78
N ILE A 117 -16.99 -4.32 -4.74
CA ILE A 117 -17.53 -4.28 -3.37
C ILE A 117 -18.82 -3.46 -3.32
N ARG A 118 -18.88 -2.31 -3.99
CA ARG A 118 -20.11 -1.49 -4.03
C ARG A 118 -21.28 -2.21 -4.69
N LEU A 119 -21.03 -2.93 -5.79
CA LEU A 119 -22.07 -3.70 -6.48
C LEU A 119 -22.59 -4.84 -5.59
N GLU A 120 -21.70 -5.55 -4.92
CA GLU A 120 -22.05 -6.65 -4.02
C GLU A 120 -22.84 -6.15 -2.80
N ILE A 121 -22.46 -5.00 -2.23
CA ILE A 121 -23.24 -4.34 -1.17
C ILE A 121 -24.64 -3.96 -1.67
N ALA A 122 -24.77 -3.49 -2.91
CA ALA A 122 -26.06 -3.12 -3.48
C ALA A 122 -26.97 -4.35 -3.65
N ASP A 123 -26.45 -5.44 -4.23
CA ASP A 123 -27.18 -6.71 -4.39
C ASP A 123 -27.65 -7.27 -3.05
N LEU A 124 -26.75 -7.32 -2.06
CA LEU A 124 -27.09 -7.82 -0.72
C LEU A 124 -28.16 -6.95 -0.04
N LYS A 125 -28.12 -5.63 -0.23
CA LYS A 125 -29.16 -4.72 0.29
C LYS A 125 -30.52 -4.97 -0.37
N GLU A 126 -30.54 -5.20 -1.68
CA GLU A 126 -31.77 -5.49 -2.41
C GLU A 126 -32.38 -6.83 -1.98
N ARG A 127 -31.56 -7.88 -1.90
CA ARG A 127 -31.99 -9.19 -1.39
C ARG A 127 -32.51 -9.12 0.04
N LEU A 128 -31.83 -8.36 0.90
CA LEU A 128 -32.26 -8.16 2.29
C LEU A 128 -33.60 -7.41 2.37
N LYS A 129 -33.83 -6.43 1.49
CA LYS A 129 -35.13 -5.74 1.39
C LYS A 129 -36.23 -6.70 0.92
N GLY A 130 -35.98 -7.48 -0.14
CA GLY A 130 -36.92 -8.47 -0.64
C GLY A 130 -37.30 -9.50 0.42
N ASN A 131 -36.30 -10.10 1.08
CA ASN A 131 -36.53 -11.07 2.15
C ASN A 131 -37.36 -10.48 3.31
N LYS A 132 -37.12 -9.21 3.69
CA LYS A 132 -37.93 -8.53 4.71
C LYS A 132 -39.40 -8.37 4.30
N GLN A 133 -39.65 -8.01 3.03
CA GLN A 133 -41.01 -7.89 2.50
C GLN A 133 -41.73 -9.25 2.45
N THR A 134 -41.04 -10.30 2.02
CA THR A 134 -41.56 -11.68 2.03
C THR A 134 -41.90 -12.14 3.45
N ILE A 135 -41.03 -11.90 4.43
CA ILE A 135 -41.30 -12.19 5.84
C ILE A 135 -42.54 -11.44 6.33
N GLN A 136 -42.72 -10.18 5.93
CA GLN A 136 -43.89 -9.40 6.32
C GLN A 136 -45.17 -9.96 5.71
N MET A 137 -45.17 -10.30 4.41
CA MET A 137 -46.33 -10.91 3.74
C MET A 137 -46.75 -12.22 4.42
N PHE A 138 -45.81 -13.14 4.67
CA PHE A 138 -46.15 -14.41 5.33
C PHE A 138 -46.68 -14.20 6.75
N LYS A 139 -46.16 -13.22 7.49
CA LYS A 139 -46.71 -12.88 8.82
C LYS A 139 -48.15 -12.38 8.75
N GLU A 140 -48.48 -11.55 7.76
CA GLU A 140 -49.85 -11.04 7.57
C GLU A 140 -50.80 -12.16 7.14
N GLU A 141 -50.35 -13.08 6.30
CA GLU A 141 -51.15 -14.22 5.83
C GLU A 141 -51.41 -15.24 6.95
N ILE A 142 -50.40 -15.57 7.76
CA ILE A 142 -50.57 -16.40 8.97
C ILE A 142 -51.60 -15.77 9.91
N ARG A 143 -51.52 -14.45 10.16
CA ARG A 143 -52.47 -13.76 11.05
C ARG A 143 -53.91 -13.86 10.54
N LYS A 144 -54.14 -13.71 9.23
CA LYS A 144 -55.48 -13.85 8.64
C LYS A 144 -56.03 -15.27 8.76
N LEU A 145 -55.18 -16.28 8.56
CA LEU A 145 -55.59 -17.68 8.69
C LEU A 145 -55.96 -17.99 10.15
N GLU A 146 -55.17 -17.54 11.13
CA GLU A 146 -55.47 -17.67 12.56
C GLU A 146 -56.80 -16.97 12.93
N GLU A 147 -57.05 -15.77 12.41
CA GLU A 147 -58.33 -15.04 12.60
C GLU A 147 -59.53 -15.80 12.00
N THR A 148 -59.35 -16.48 10.85
CA THR A 148 -60.43 -17.22 10.17
C THR A 148 -60.77 -18.52 10.90
N GLU A 149 -59.75 -19.22 11.40
CA GLU A 149 -59.89 -20.49 12.15
C GLU A 149 -60.58 -20.27 13.52
N GLN A 150 -60.36 -19.11 14.16
CA GLN A 150 -61.08 -18.71 15.37
C GLN A 150 -62.57 -18.42 15.11
N VAL A 151 -62.91 -17.82 13.97
CA VAL A 151 -64.32 -17.54 13.62
C VAL A 151 -65.08 -18.83 13.28
N GLU A 152 -64.44 -19.80 12.62
CA GLU A 152 -65.07 -21.09 12.29
C GLU A 152 -65.27 -21.99 13.53
N THR A 153 -64.46 -21.84 14.57
CA THR A 153 -64.57 -22.64 15.80
C THR A 153 -65.59 -22.08 16.82
N GLU A 154 -66.06 -20.85 16.64
CA GLU A 154 -67.05 -20.18 17.51
C GLU A 154 -68.50 -20.23 16.97
N THR A 155 -68.74 -20.77 15.76
CA THR A 155 -70.07 -21.04 15.17
C THR A 155 -70.47 -22.50 15.22
#